data_AF-A0A0M0LC53-F1
#
_entry.id   AF-A0A0M0LC53-F1
#
_cell.length_a   1.000
_cell.length_b   1.000
_cell.length_c   1.000
_cell.angle_alpha   90.00
_cell.angle_beta   90.00
_cell.angle_gamma   90.00
#
_symmetry.space_group_name_H-M   'P 1'
#
loop_
_entity.id
_entity.type
_entity.pdbx_description
1 polymer ?
#
loop_
_entity_poly.entity_id
_entity_poly.type
_entity_poly.pdbx_seq_one_letter_code
_entity_poly.pdbx_strand_id
1 'polypeptide(L)'
;MGCNSDYSSAVLGQCSTSPDYVKDQVCAQFSIATTEVIYEALNETVIASFVLKNTGIVAFTVDVENAAGTPVITAENVAPGQVIIRTIDSLGTISITNAGGAGTTAKGDLDIVVRYTIG
;
A
#
# COMPACT_ATOMS: atom_id res chain seq x y z
N MET A 1 29.93 9.02 -19.78
CA MET A 1 29.30 9.94 -18.82
C MET A 1 28.22 9.12 -18.12
N GLY A 2 28.39 8.52 -16.95
CA GLY A 2 29.10 8.93 -15.74
C GLY A 2 28.03 9.14 -14.65
N CYS A 3 27.37 8.06 -14.20
CA CYS A 3 26.43 8.11 -13.08
C CYS A 3 27.24 8.30 -11.80
N ASN A 4 27.24 9.51 -11.25
CA ASN A 4 27.89 9.78 -9.97
C ASN A 4 26.88 9.51 -8.84
N SER A 5 27.19 8.53 -7.99
CA SER A 5 26.32 8.01 -6.93
C SER A 5 26.87 8.42 -5.58
N ASP A 6 26.73 9.68 -5.19
CA ASP A 6 27.30 10.14 -3.91
C ASP A 6 26.26 10.44 -2.81
N TYR A 7 24.94 10.39 -3.10
CA TYR A 7 23.90 10.61 -2.07
C TYR A 7 22.63 9.74 -2.16
N SER A 8 22.59 8.75 -3.05
CA SER A 8 21.42 7.85 -3.20
C SER A 8 21.82 6.42 -2.82
N SER A 9 21.01 5.75 -2.00
CA SER A 9 21.29 4.38 -1.53
C SER A 9 21.69 3.49 -2.70
N ALA A 10 22.90 2.94 -2.64
CA ALA A 10 23.68 2.37 -3.73
C ALA A 10 23.15 1.06 -4.38
N VAL A 11 21.84 0.81 -4.39
CA VAL A 11 21.27 -0.42 -4.99
C VAL A 11 20.64 -0.17 -6.37
N LEU A 12 20.16 1.04 -6.66
CA LEU A 12 19.55 1.36 -7.95
C LEU A 12 20.07 2.73 -8.40
N GLY A 13 20.96 2.73 -9.40
CA GLY A 13 21.40 3.96 -10.04
C GLY A 13 20.20 4.78 -10.52
N GLN A 14 20.21 6.08 -10.23
CA GLN A 14 19.18 7.00 -10.67
C GLN A 14 19.39 7.30 -12.17
N CYS A 15 18.53 6.74 -13.04
CA CYS A 15 18.57 6.97 -14.48
C CYS A 15 17.91 8.28 -14.93
N SER A 16 17.47 9.13 -13.99
CA SER A 16 16.66 10.32 -14.27
C SER A 16 17.08 11.51 -13.42
N THR A 17 17.19 12.69 -14.04
CA THR A 17 17.44 13.98 -13.36
C THR A 17 16.22 14.54 -12.62
N SER A 18 15.20 13.70 -12.41
CA SER A 18 13.96 14.03 -11.68
C SER A 18 14.25 14.43 -10.23
N PRO A 19 13.35 15.18 -9.55
CA PRO A 19 13.60 15.71 -8.21
C PRO A 19 13.90 14.60 -7.20
N ASP A 20 14.53 14.97 -6.09
CA ASP A 20 14.75 14.06 -4.98
C ASP A 20 13.41 13.47 -4.52
N TYR A 21 13.32 12.14 -4.51
CA TYR A 21 12.18 11.42 -3.95
C TYR A 21 12.52 10.96 -2.54
N VAL A 22 11.60 11.19 -1.60
CA VAL A 22 11.65 10.50 -0.32
C VAL A 22 11.02 9.14 -0.46
N LYS A 23 11.63 8.17 0.19
CA LYS A 23 11.09 6.83 0.34
C LYS A 23 10.77 6.61 1.82
N ASP A 24 9.50 6.44 2.11
CA ASP A 24 9.04 6.02 3.44
C ASP A 24 8.51 4.59 3.37
N GLN A 25 8.64 3.87 4.48
CA GLN A 25 8.11 2.53 4.64
C GLN A 25 7.29 2.45 5.93
N VAL A 26 6.11 1.86 5.82
CA VAL A 26 5.21 1.61 6.95
C VAL A 26 4.83 0.14 6.95
N CYS A 27 4.96 -0.49 8.12
CA CYS A 27 4.48 -1.83 8.36
C CYS A 27 3.40 -1.77 9.45
N ALA A 28 2.20 -2.26 9.15
CA ALA A 28 1.07 -2.27 10.06
C ALA A 28 0.45 -3.67 10.14
N GLN A 29 0.15 -4.12 11.36
CA GLN A 29 -0.72 -5.27 11.59
C GLN A 29 -2.10 -4.76 11.97
N PHE A 30 -3.15 -5.38 11.44
CA PHE A 30 -4.53 -4.98 11.72
C PHE A 30 -5.38 -6.17 12.16
N SER A 31 -6.45 -5.85 12.91
CA SER A 31 -7.49 -6.77 13.32
C SER A 31 -8.82 -6.02 13.35
N ILE A 32 -9.66 -6.20 12.33
CA ILE A 32 -10.87 -5.39 12.13
C ILE A 32 -12.13 -6.26 12.16
N ALA A 33 -13.22 -5.71 12.69
CA ALA A 33 -14.50 -6.42 12.79
C ALA A 33 -15.43 -6.17 11.59
N THR A 34 -15.33 -4.99 10.98
CA THR A 34 -16.20 -4.53 9.88
C THR A 34 -15.35 -3.94 8.74
N THR A 35 -15.60 -2.70 8.32
CA THR A 35 -14.84 -1.99 7.28
C THR A 35 -14.00 -0.91 7.91
N GLU A 36 -12.74 -0.80 7.52
CA GLU A 36 -11.80 0.20 8.02
C GLU A 36 -10.80 0.62 6.94
N VAL A 37 -10.41 1.90 6.95
CA VAL A 37 -9.30 2.42 6.15
C VAL A 37 -8.00 2.12 6.90
N ILE A 38 -7.20 1.20 6.37
CA ILE A 38 -5.95 0.78 7.02
C ILE A 38 -4.76 1.68 6.61
N TYR A 39 -4.91 2.41 5.52
CA TYR A 39 -3.92 3.36 5.04
C TYR A 39 -4.59 4.49 4.25
N GLU A 40 -4.13 5.72 4.48
CA GLU A 40 -4.52 6.93 3.77
C GLU A 40 -3.26 7.74 3.44
N ALA A 41 -3.08 8.07 2.16
CA ALA A 41 -2.00 8.93 1.71
C ALA A 41 -2.35 10.39 2.01
N LEU A 42 -1.40 11.13 2.59
CA LEU A 42 -1.56 12.56 2.87
C LEU A 42 -1.26 13.46 1.65
N ASN A 43 -0.75 12.90 0.55
CA ASN A 43 -0.31 13.64 -0.63
C ASN A 43 -0.76 12.92 -1.91
N GLU A 44 -1.22 13.71 -2.89
CA GLU A 44 -1.79 13.24 -4.16
C GLU A 44 -0.76 12.61 -5.11
N THR A 45 0.54 12.81 -4.86
CA THR A 45 1.64 12.37 -5.75
C THR A 45 2.33 11.08 -5.30
N VAL A 46 1.72 10.35 -4.35
CA VAL A 46 2.33 9.17 -3.76
C VAL A 46 2.27 7.97 -4.71
N ILE A 47 3.44 7.50 -5.15
CA ILE A 47 3.58 6.18 -5.77
C ILE A 47 3.78 5.17 -4.64
N ALA A 48 2.86 4.24 -4.48
CA ALA A 48 2.90 3.23 -3.43
C ALA A 48 3.13 1.83 -4.00
N SER A 49 4.00 1.05 -3.37
CA SER A 49 4.11 -0.38 -3.57
C SER A 49 3.83 -1.08 -2.25
N PHE A 50 2.88 -2.00 -2.22
CA PHE A 50 2.49 -2.67 -0.99
C PHE A 50 2.37 -4.18 -1.14
N VAL A 51 2.57 -4.85 0.00
CA VAL A 51 2.30 -6.26 0.23
C VAL A 51 1.25 -6.35 1.33
N LEU A 52 0.09 -6.90 1.01
CA LEU A 52 -1.02 -7.11 1.94
C LEU A 52 -1.27 -8.59 2.11
N LYS A 53 -1.13 -9.10 3.34
CA LYS A 53 -1.23 -10.52 3.67
C LYS A 53 -2.45 -10.76 4.54
N ASN A 54 -3.24 -11.78 4.20
CA ASN A 54 -4.23 -12.30 5.13
C ASN A 54 -3.58 -13.32 6.08
N THR A 55 -3.33 -12.87 7.31
CA THR A 55 -2.75 -13.67 8.39
C THR A 55 -3.82 -14.27 9.31
N GLY A 56 -5.09 -13.95 9.05
CA GLY A 56 -6.24 -14.45 9.80
C GLY A 56 -6.77 -15.79 9.31
N ILE A 57 -7.95 -16.15 9.83
CA ILE A 57 -8.68 -17.40 9.52
C ILE A 57 -9.96 -17.17 8.71
N VAL A 58 -10.32 -15.90 8.46
CA VAL A 58 -11.45 -15.51 7.62
C VAL A 58 -10.94 -14.69 6.44
N ALA A 59 -11.69 -14.70 5.34
CA ALA A 59 -11.39 -13.85 4.20
C ALA A 59 -11.72 -12.37 4.50
N PHE A 60 -11.07 -11.47 3.80
CA PHE A 60 -11.46 -10.06 3.72
C PHE A 60 -11.44 -9.58 2.29
N THR A 61 -12.13 -8.48 2.04
CA THR A 61 -12.12 -7.79 0.75
C THR A 61 -11.31 -6.51 0.86
N VAL A 62 -10.66 -6.14 -0.24
CA VAL A 62 -9.77 -4.99 -0.34
C VAL A 62 -10.31 -4.05 -1.41
N ASP A 63 -10.43 -2.79 -1.03
CA ASP A 63 -10.74 -1.69 -1.92
C ASP A 63 -9.59 -0.69 -1.88
N VAL A 64 -9.15 -0.22 -3.05
CA VAL A 64 -8.08 0.77 -3.17
C VAL A 64 -8.55 1.89 -4.06
N GLU A 65 -8.42 3.12 -3.60
CA GLU A 65 -8.72 4.33 -4.37
C GLU A 65 -7.44 5.11 -4.66
N ASN A 66 -7.40 5.78 -5.80
CA ASN A 66 -6.36 6.78 -6.06
C ASN A 66 -6.67 8.09 -5.29
N ALA A 67 -5.75 9.05 -5.32
CA ALA A 67 -5.92 10.32 -4.60
C ALA A 67 -7.13 11.15 -5.07
N ALA A 68 -7.69 10.86 -6.25
CA ALA A 68 -8.91 11.48 -6.76
C ALA A 68 -10.20 10.75 -6.32
N GLY A 69 -10.11 9.75 -5.44
CA GLY A 69 -11.25 8.94 -5.00
C GLY A 69 -11.77 7.98 -6.07
N THR A 70 -10.98 7.72 -7.13
CA THR A 70 -11.34 6.74 -8.16
C THR A 70 -10.91 5.35 -7.73
N PRO A 71 -11.80 4.34 -7.74
CA PRO A 71 -11.43 2.96 -7.44
C PRO A 71 -10.41 2.41 -8.44
N VAL A 72 -9.32 1.85 -7.91
CA VAL A 72 -8.26 1.16 -8.66
C VAL A 72 -8.34 -0.35 -8.44
N ILE A 73 -8.70 -0.77 -7.23
CA ILE A 73 -9.04 -2.16 -6.88
C ILE A 73 -10.39 -2.13 -6.20
N THR A 74 -11.31 -3.01 -6.62
CA THR A 74 -12.68 -3.05 -6.10
C THR A 74 -13.01 -4.45 -5.61
N ALA A 75 -13.34 -4.55 -4.32
CA ALA A 75 -13.76 -5.76 -3.64
C ALA A 75 -12.87 -6.99 -3.91
N GLU A 76 -11.55 -6.82 -3.98
CA GLU A 76 -10.64 -7.94 -4.20
C GLU A 76 -10.62 -8.83 -2.96
N ASN A 77 -11.11 -10.06 -3.11
CA ASN A 77 -11.19 -11.01 -2.00
C ASN A 77 -9.83 -11.69 -1.73
N VAL A 78 -9.38 -11.65 -0.48
CA VAL A 78 -8.14 -12.27 -0.01
C VAL A 78 -8.49 -13.34 1.01
N ALA A 79 -8.37 -14.60 0.61
CA ALA A 79 -8.57 -15.74 1.50
C ALA A 79 -7.42 -15.90 2.51
N PRO A 80 -7.65 -16.62 3.62
CA PRO A 80 -6.59 -16.94 4.58
C PRO A 80 -5.33 -17.51 3.93
N GLY A 81 -4.17 -16.95 4.27
CA GLY A 81 -2.87 -17.34 3.71
C GLY A 81 -2.56 -16.77 2.33
N GLN A 82 -3.46 -16.01 1.71
CA GLN A 82 -3.20 -15.30 0.46
C GLN A 82 -2.52 -13.95 0.68
N VAL A 83 -1.85 -13.49 -0.37
CA VAL A 83 -1.14 -12.22 -0.41
C VAL A 83 -1.47 -11.46 -1.69
N ILE A 84 -1.70 -10.15 -1.56
CA ILE A 84 -1.75 -9.21 -2.66
C ILE A 84 -0.45 -8.42 -2.70
N ILE A 85 0.11 -8.27 -3.89
CA ILE A 85 1.25 -7.38 -4.16
C ILE A 85 0.86 -6.46 -5.30
N ARG A 86 0.93 -5.15 -5.09
CA ARG A 86 0.52 -4.13 -6.06
C ARG A 86 1.41 -2.90 -5.99
N THR A 87 1.51 -2.23 -7.13
CA THR A 87 2.06 -0.87 -7.22
C THR A 87 0.99 0.01 -7.83
N ILE A 88 0.64 1.08 -7.12
CA ILE A 88 -0.39 2.04 -7.50
C ILE A 88 0.27 3.42 -7.65
N ASP A 89 0.01 4.06 -8.78
CA ASP A 89 0.34 5.47 -8.99
C ASP A 89 -0.77 6.35 -8.40
N SER A 90 -0.37 7.42 -7.71
CA SER A 90 -1.28 8.32 -6.98
C SER A 90 -2.20 7.57 -6.00
N LEU A 91 -1.64 6.78 -5.08
CA LEU A 91 -2.43 6.09 -4.06
C LEU A 91 -3.18 7.09 -3.17
N GLY A 92 -4.48 6.89 -2.97
CA GLY A 92 -5.30 7.63 -2.02
C GLY A 92 -5.53 6.81 -0.75
N THR A 93 -6.35 5.76 -0.82
CA THR A 93 -6.72 4.94 0.35
C THR A 93 -6.60 3.45 0.08
N ILE A 94 -6.37 2.69 1.15
CA ILE A 94 -6.54 1.23 1.17
C ILE A 94 -7.55 0.91 2.27
N SER A 95 -8.68 0.34 1.89
CA SER A 95 -9.75 -0.07 2.78
C SER A 95 -9.87 -1.58 2.80
N ILE A 96 -10.12 -2.12 3.98
CA ILE A 96 -10.38 -3.55 4.18
C ILE A 96 -11.78 -3.71 4.74
N THR A 97 -12.54 -4.64 4.17
CA THR A 97 -13.83 -5.07 4.71
C THR A 97 -13.75 -6.52 5.14
N ASN A 98 -14.05 -6.78 6.42
CA ASN A 98 -14.22 -8.13 6.92
C ASN A 98 -15.36 -8.82 6.17
N ALA A 99 -15.03 -9.87 5.42
CA ALA A 99 -16.01 -10.70 4.73
C ALA A 99 -16.48 -11.89 5.59
N GLY A 100 -15.89 -12.04 6.78
CA GLY A 100 -16.35 -12.99 7.78
C GLY A 100 -17.67 -12.53 8.42
N GLY A 101 -18.54 -13.50 8.72
CA GLY A 101 -19.82 -13.23 9.38
C GLY A 101 -19.69 -12.62 10.77
N ALA A 102 -20.84 -12.33 11.40
CA ALA A 102 -20.90 -11.72 12.72
C ALA A 102 -20.05 -12.48 13.77
N GLY A 103 -19.27 -11.73 14.55
CA GLY A 103 -18.40 -12.29 15.60
C GLY A 103 -17.03 -12.75 15.11
N THR A 104 -16.70 -12.56 13.83
CA THR A 104 -15.35 -12.81 13.30
C THR A 104 -14.57 -11.51 13.13
N THR A 105 -13.25 -11.61 13.05
CA THR A 105 -12.36 -10.48 12.75
C THR A 105 -11.42 -10.85 11.60
N ALA A 106 -11.30 -9.94 10.64
CA ALA A 106 -10.29 -10.01 9.60
C ALA A 106 -8.96 -9.56 10.19
N LYS A 107 -7.88 -10.32 9.92
CA LYS A 107 -6.53 -10.01 10.39
C LYS A 107 -5.56 -10.04 9.22
N GLY A 108 -4.63 -9.12 9.23
CA GLY A 108 -3.63 -9.05 8.17
C GLY A 108 -2.47 -8.16 8.51
N ASP A 109 -1.47 -8.23 7.64
CA ASP A 109 -0.28 -7.39 7.68
C ASP A 109 -0.19 -6.59 6.38
N LEU A 110 0.02 -5.29 6.49
CA LEU A 110 0.33 -4.37 5.40
C LEU A 110 1.79 -3.93 5.54
N ASP A 111 2.59 -4.15 4.50
CA ASP A 111 3.91 -3.54 4.32
C ASP A 111 3.84 -2.66 3.07
N ILE A 112 3.98 -1.35 3.26
CA ILE A 112 3.84 -0.35 2.20
C ILE A 112 5.08 0.52 2.12
N VAL A 113 5.58 0.68 0.90
CA VAL A 113 6.66 1.59 0.54
C VAL A 113 6.08 2.68 -0.34
N VAL A 114 6.23 3.92 0.09
CA VAL A 114 5.76 5.09 -0.66
C VAL A 114 6.94 5.90 -1.19
N ARG A 115 6.74 6.53 -2.34
CA ARG A 115 7.68 7.47 -2.94
C ARG A 115 6.93 8.75 -3.27
N TYR A 116 7.46 9.88 -2.83
CA TYR A 116 6.91 11.21 -3.12
C TYR A 116 8.05 12.21 -3.30
N THR A 117 7.80 13.24 -4.11
CA THR A 117 8.75 14.36 -4.27
C THR A 117 8.66 15.30 -3.08
N ILE A 118 9.80 15.69 -2.51
CA ILE A 118 9.85 16.87 -1.65
C ILE A 118 9.85 18.09 -2.57
N GLY A 119 8.94 19.03 -2.34
CA GLY A 119 8.94 20.34 -2.99
C GLY A 119 9.99 21.27 -2.42
#